data_AF-A0A2G6MVB5-F1
#
_entry.id   AF-A0A2G6MVB5-F1
#
_cell.length_a   1.000
_cell.length_b   1.000
_cell.length_c   1.000
_cell.angle_alpha   90.00
_cell.angle_beta   90.00
_cell.angle_gamma   90.00
#
_symmetry.space_group_name_H-M   'P 1'
#
loop_
_entity.id
_entity.type
_entity.pdbx_description
1 polymer ?
#
loop_
_entity_poly.entity_id
_entity_poly.type
_entity_poly.pdbx_seq_one_letter_code
_entity_poly.pdbx_strand_id
1 'polypeptide(L)'
;MPDTTHFLLENAATLVTMDPERRVLTDGWVAATNGLITAVGEGDAPATIAGIPHERYTRHDATGCVVLPGLINTHHHLFQTRTRAHAAVADRELFDWLKALYPVWARLGDEQFHQAAL
;
A
#
# COMPACT_ATOMS: atom_id res chain seq x y z
N MET A 1 3.06 9.91 26.67
CA MET A 1 3.64 9.34 25.44
C MET A 1 2.54 8.51 24.80
N PRO A 2 2.35 8.52 23.47
CA PRO A 2 1.37 7.62 22.86
C PRO A 2 1.69 6.17 23.22
N ASP A 3 0.66 5.35 23.43
CA ASP A 3 0.83 3.93 23.73
C ASP A 3 1.60 3.24 22.59
N THR A 4 2.48 2.31 22.97
CA THR A 4 3.24 1.51 22.00
C THR A 4 2.27 0.60 21.25
N THR A 5 2.34 0.62 19.91
CA THR A 5 1.50 -0.22 19.05
C THR A 5 2.30 -1.42 18.55
N HIS A 6 1.73 -2.60 18.67
CA HIS A 6 2.30 -3.86 18.20
C HIS A 6 1.35 -4.50 17.18
N PHE A 7 1.84 -4.78 15.98
CA PHE A 7 1.09 -5.36 14.87
C PHE A 7 1.75 -6.67 14.43
N LEU A 8 0.95 -7.70 14.20
CA LEU A 8 1.40 -8.99 13.67
C LEU A 8 0.47 -9.41 12.53
N LEU A 9 1.05 -9.63 11.35
CA LEU A 9 0.42 -10.35 10.25
C LEU A 9 0.99 -11.78 10.26
N GLU A 10 0.14 -12.80 10.30
CA GLU A 10 0.54 -14.21 10.41
C GLU A 10 -0.15 -15.10 9.37
N ASN A 11 0.38 -16.30 9.14
CA ASN A 11 -0.15 -17.32 8.23
C ASN A 11 -0.24 -16.90 6.75
N ALA A 12 0.60 -15.96 6.29
CA ALA A 12 0.61 -15.60 4.87
C ALA A 12 1.04 -16.81 4.04
N ALA A 13 0.19 -17.27 3.11
CA ALA A 13 0.53 -18.41 2.24
C ALA A 13 1.84 -18.16 1.47
N THR A 14 2.11 -16.90 1.13
CA THR A 14 3.41 -16.47 0.59
C THR A 14 3.73 -15.06 1.06
N LEU A 15 4.92 -14.86 1.63
CA LEU A 15 5.47 -13.55 1.98
C LEU A 15 6.69 -13.25 1.11
N VAL A 16 6.56 -12.29 0.20
CA VAL A 16 7.65 -11.82 -0.66
C VAL A 16 8.34 -10.66 0.04
N THR A 17 9.59 -10.83 0.47
CA THR A 17 10.25 -9.81 1.33
C THR A 17 10.84 -8.65 0.54
N MET A 18 11.30 -8.92 -0.70
CA MET A 18 12.15 -8.02 -1.48
C MET A 18 13.43 -7.56 -0.72
N ASP A 19 13.89 -8.36 0.25
CA ASP A 19 15.18 -8.15 0.92
C ASP A 19 16.36 -8.43 -0.03
N PRO A 20 17.63 -8.18 0.38
CA PRO A 20 18.81 -8.38 -0.48
C PRO A 20 18.92 -9.81 -1.02
N GLU A 21 18.50 -10.81 -0.25
CA GLU A 21 18.50 -12.22 -0.62
C GLU A 21 17.29 -12.62 -1.48
N ARG A 22 16.32 -11.71 -1.68
CA ARG A 22 15.09 -11.94 -2.46
C ARG A 22 14.28 -13.13 -1.92
N ARG A 23 14.20 -13.25 -0.59
CA ARG A 23 13.47 -14.36 0.03
C ARG A 23 11.99 -14.32 -0.30
N VAL A 24 11.44 -15.51 -0.50
CA VAL A 24 9.99 -15.77 -0.60
C VAL A 24 9.69 -16.83 0.45
N LEU A 25 8.96 -16.45 1.48
CA LEU A 25 8.69 -17.29 2.65
C LEU A 25 7.31 -17.91 2.51
N THR A 26 7.20 -19.22 2.74
CA THR A 26 5.91 -19.92 2.85
C THR A 26 5.42 -19.86 4.29
N ASP A 27 4.11 -19.75 4.47
CA ASP A 27 3.47 -19.61 5.79
C ASP A 27 4.12 -18.49 6.60
N GLY A 28 4.30 -17.32 5.98
CA GLY A 28 5.10 -16.23 6.52
C GLY A 28 4.36 -15.34 7.52
N TRP A 29 5.16 -14.62 8.31
CA TRP A 29 4.68 -13.60 9.25
C TRP A 29 5.52 -12.33 9.22
N VAL A 30 4.88 -11.20 9.56
CA VAL A 30 5.51 -9.87 9.66
C VAL A 30 5.06 -9.22 10.96
N ALA A 31 6.03 -8.83 11.80
CA ALA A 31 5.79 -8.07 13.01
C ALA A 31 6.25 -6.62 12.84
N ALA A 32 5.47 -5.69 13.38
CA ALA A 32 5.81 -4.28 13.44
C ALA A 32 5.53 -3.67 14.81
N THR A 33 6.34 -2.71 15.21
CA THR A 33 6.16 -1.91 16.41
C THR A 33 6.22 -0.43 16.02
N ASN A 34 5.20 0.34 16.40
CA ASN A 34 5.12 1.78 16.08
C ASN A 34 5.30 2.10 14.59
N GLY A 35 4.69 1.30 13.72
CA GLY A 35 4.74 1.47 12.26
C GLY A 35 6.04 1.03 11.59
N LEU A 36 7.01 0.49 12.34
CA LEU A 36 8.26 -0.05 11.80
C LEU A 36 8.26 -1.56 11.87
N ILE A 37 8.62 -2.23 10.77
CA ILE A 37 8.83 -3.69 10.74
C ILE A 37 10.00 -4.03 11.67
N THR A 38 9.75 -4.90 12.64
CA THR A 38 10.75 -5.32 13.64
C THR A 38 11.26 -6.73 13.40
N ALA A 39 10.46 -7.59 12.77
CA ALA A 39 10.86 -8.94 12.40
C ALA A 39 9.97 -9.50 11.28
N VAL A 40 10.54 -10.42 10.52
CA VAL A 40 9.85 -11.21 9.49
C VAL A 40 10.33 -12.66 9.59
N GLY A 41 9.47 -13.62 9.30
CA GLY A 41 9.83 -15.03 9.35
C GLY A 41 8.88 -15.93 8.58
N GLU A 42 9.22 -17.21 8.58
CA GLU A 42 8.48 -18.32 7.98
C GLU A 42 7.91 -19.25 9.07
N GLY A 43 6.87 -20.00 8.73
CA GLY A 43 6.14 -20.87 9.65
C GLY A 43 5.32 -20.13 10.70
N ASP A 44 5.03 -20.77 11.82
CA ASP A 44 4.28 -20.15 12.90
C ASP A 44 5.07 -18.99 13.53
N ALA A 45 4.37 -17.88 13.80
CA ALA A 45 4.96 -16.77 14.54
C ALA A 45 5.37 -17.25 15.96
N PRO A 46 6.60 -16.94 16.43
CA PRO A 46 7.08 -17.45 17.71
C PRO A 46 6.35 -16.79 18.89
N ALA A 47 6.38 -17.47 20.05
CA ALA A 47 5.75 -16.99 21.29
C ALA A 47 6.27 -15.61 21.76
N THR A 48 7.48 -15.24 21.34
CA THR A 48 8.08 -13.93 21.60
C THR A 48 8.74 -13.42 20.32
N ILE A 49 8.42 -12.19 19.91
CA ILE A 49 8.98 -11.54 18.72
C ILE A 49 9.68 -10.25 19.16
N ALA A 50 10.96 -10.09 18.85
CA ALA A 50 11.76 -8.92 19.27
C ALA A 50 11.66 -8.60 20.78
N GLY A 51 11.53 -9.63 21.64
CA GLY A 51 11.40 -9.48 23.09
C GLY A 51 9.98 -9.15 23.59
N ILE A 52 9.00 -9.04 22.69
CA ILE A 52 7.60 -8.77 23.01
C ILE A 52 6.80 -10.08 22.94
N PRO A 53 6.01 -10.43 23.98
CA PRO A 53 5.15 -11.60 23.94
C PRO A 53 4.09 -11.52 22.84
N HIS A 54 3.82 -12.64 22.17
CA HIS A 54 2.89 -12.76 21.03
C HIS A 54 1.50 -12.19 21.34
N GLU A 55 1.01 -12.38 22.55
CA GLU A 55 -0.31 -11.90 23.00
C GLU A 55 -0.42 -10.36 23.11
N ARG A 56 0.70 -9.63 23.07
CA ARG A 56 0.70 -8.16 23.05
C ARG A 56 0.49 -7.57 21.66
N TYR A 57 0.56 -8.39 20.61
CA TYR A 57 0.36 -7.94 19.24
C TYR A 57 -1.13 -7.89 18.89
N THR A 58 -1.52 -6.87 18.14
CA THR A 58 -2.78 -6.90 17.37
C THR A 58 -2.55 -7.81 16.17
N ARG A 59 -3.27 -8.94 16.15
CA ARG A 59 -3.04 -10.05 15.22
C ARG A 59 -3.99 -9.99 14.03
N HIS A 60 -3.44 -10.25 12.85
CA HIS A 60 -4.16 -10.29 11.59
C HIS A 60 -3.80 -11.58 10.84
N ASP A 61 -4.81 -12.37 10.51
CA ASP A 61 -4.64 -13.62 9.78
C ASP A 61 -4.61 -13.36 8.27
N ALA A 62 -3.55 -13.83 7.62
CA ALA A 62 -3.32 -13.73 6.18
C ALA A 62 -3.38 -15.11 5.49
N THR A 63 -4.05 -16.08 6.11
CA THR A 63 -4.24 -17.42 5.53
C THR A 63 -4.74 -17.34 4.10
N GLY A 64 -4.01 -17.98 3.17
CA GLY A 64 -4.33 -18.00 1.74
C GLY A 64 -3.93 -16.75 0.95
N CYS A 65 -3.38 -15.72 1.61
CA CYS A 65 -2.95 -14.48 0.97
C CYS A 65 -1.48 -14.50 0.55
N VAL A 66 -1.17 -13.73 -0.50
CA VAL A 66 0.20 -13.31 -0.82
C VAL A 66 0.43 -11.93 -0.22
N VAL A 67 1.51 -11.79 0.55
CA VAL A 67 1.93 -10.53 1.18
C VAL A 67 3.15 -9.99 0.45
N LEU A 68 3.09 -8.71 0.09
CA LEU A 68 4.11 -7.96 -0.64
C LEU A 68 4.46 -6.69 0.13
N PRO A 69 5.65 -6.10 -0.06
CA PRO A 69 5.90 -4.74 0.37
C PRO A 69 4.94 -3.79 -0.33
N GLY A 70 4.60 -2.68 0.32
CA GLY A 70 3.75 -1.65 -0.27
C GLY A 70 4.33 -1.18 -1.61
N LEU A 71 3.50 -1.15 -2.65
CA LEU A 71 3.92 -0.69 -3.97
C LEU A 71 4.24 0.80 -3.94
N ILE A 72 5.31 1.20 -4.61
CA ILE A 72 5.71 2.61 -4.76
C ILE A 72 5.20 3.11 -6.11
N ASN A 73 4.25 4.03 -6.09
CA ASN A 73 3.85 4.77 -7.29
C ASN A 73 4.77 5.99 -7.47
N THR A 74 5.63 5.97 -8.49
CA THR A 74 6.65 7.00 -8.71
C THR A 74 6.19 8.18 -9.55
N HIS A 75 5.01 8.10 -10.18
CA HIS A 75 4.49 9.17 -11.03
C HIS A 75 2.97 9.16 -11.11
N HIS A 76 2.33 10.30 -10.84
CA HIS A 76 0.88 10.42 -11.01
C HIS A 76 0.45 11.87 -11.25
N HIS A 77 -0.64 12.05 -12.00
CA HIS A 77 -1.37 13.32 -12.10
C HIS A 77 -2.72 13.19 -11.35
N LEU A 78 -2.69 13.34 -10.02
CA LEU A 78 -3.84 13.02 -9.14
C LEU A 78 -5.14 13.72 -9.56
N PHE A 79 -5.10 15.02 -9.85
CA PHE A 79 -6.30 15.78 -10.24
C PHE A 79 -7.01 15.24 -11.49
N GLN A 80 -6.30 14.50 -12.36
CA GLN A 80 -6.88 13.94 -13.58
C GLN A 80 -7.83 12.76 -13.31
N THR A 81 -7.86 12.21 -12.08
CA THR A 81 -8.82 11.18 -11.68
C THR A 81 -10.27 11.66 -11.84
N ARG A 82 -10.51 12.97 -11.71
CA ARG A 82 -11.83 13.61 -11.88
C ARG A 82 -12.34 13.62 -13.32
N THR A 83 -11.48 13.31 -14.29
CA THR A 83 -11.79 13.34 -15.73
C THR A 83 -11.50 11.99 -16.42
N ARG A 84 -11.45 10.89 -15.68
CA ARG A 84 -11.29 9.54 -16.25
C ARG A 84 -12.49 9.22 -17.16
N ALA A 85 -12.24 8.49 -18.25
CA ALA A 85 -13.25 8.08 -19.23
C ALA A 85 -14.07 9.25 -19.82
N HIS A 86 -13.49 10.45 -19.92
CA HIS A 86 -14.15 11.60 -20.52
C HIS A 86 -14.34 11.37 -22.03
N ALA A 87 -15.58 11.08 -22.45
CA ALA A 87 -15.92 10.62 -23.80
C ALA A 87 -15.32 11.48 -24.93
N ALA A 88 -15.31 12.81 -24.76
CA ALA A 88 -14.79 13.71 -25.79
C ALA A 88 -13.30 13.47 -26.15
N VAL A 89 -12.52 12.83 -25.28
CA VAL A 89 -11.07 12.66 -25.44
C VAL A 89 -10.61 11.20 -25.32
N ALA A 90 -11.54 10.24 -25.28
CA ALA A 90 -11.22 8.83 -25.04
C ALA A 90 -10.37 8.20 -26.16
N ASP A 91 -10.49 8.71 -27.38
CA ASP A 91 -9.80 8.23 -28.59
C ASP A 91 -9.07 9.38 -29.30
N ARG A 92 -8.41 10.24 -28.51
CA ARG A 92 -7.63 11.37 -29.04
C ARG A 92 -6.15 11.18 -28.79
N GLU A 93 -5.35 11.63 -29.76
CA GLU A 93 -3.91 11.78 -29.63
C GLU A 93 -3.54 12.76 -28.50
N LEU A 94 -2.32 12.61 -27.95
CA LEU A 94 -1.88 13.32 -26.74
C LEU A 94 -2.13 14.83 -26.77
N PHE A 95 -1.76 15.53 -27.84
CA PHE A 95 -1.90 16.98 -27.90
C PHE A 95 -3.35 17.43 -28.06
N ASP A 96 -4.19 16.66 -28.76
CA ASP A 96 -5.61 16.96 -28.90
C ASP A 96 -6.37 16.62 -27.61
N TRP A 97 -5.93 15.59 -26.89
CA TRP A 97 -6.36 15.27 -25.52
C TRP A 97 -6.02 16.40 -24.56
N LEU A 98 -4.77 16.89 -24.57
CA LEU A 98 -4.31 18.01 -23.74
C LEU A 98 -5.14 19.27 -24.00
N LYS A 99 -5.22 19.71 -25.27
CA LYS A 99 -5.98 20.91 -25.65
C LYS A 99 -7.46 20.82 -25.27
N ALA A 100 -8.06 19.64 -25.38
CA ALA A 100 -9.45 19.43 -25.03
C ALA A 100 -9.70 19.42 -23.52
N LEU A 101 -8.75 18.92 -22.71
CA LEU A 101 -8.91 18.85 -21.25
C LEU A 101 -8.40 20.08 -20.50
N TYR A 102 -7.47 20.86 -21.04
CA TYR A 102 -7.01 22.08 -20.37
C TYR A 102 -8.14 23.03 -19.94
N PRO A 103 -9.17 23.31 -20.78
CA PRO A 103 -10.30 24.15 -20.37
C PRO A 103 -11.17 23.52 -19.27
N VAL A 104 -11.20 22.19 -19.16
CA VAL A 104 -11.88 21.47 -18.08
C VAL A 104 -11.08 21.59 -16.80
N TRP A 105 -9.78 21.32 -16.85
CA TRP A 105 -8.89 21.39 -15.69
C TRP A 105 -8.71 22.81 -15.15
N ALA A 106 -8.79 23.83 -16.00
CA ALA A 106 -8.77 25.24 -15.60
C ALA A 106 -9.95 25.65 -14.70
N ARG A 107 -10.97 24.80 -14.57
CA ARG A 107 -12.14 25.03 -13.71
C ARG A 107 -12.09 24.27 -12.39
N LEU A 108 -11.04 23.45 -12.17
CA LEU A 108 -10.86 22.74 -10.90
C LEU A 108 -10.35 23.72 -9.84
N GLY A 109 -10.97 23.70 -8.67
CA GLY A 109 -10.54 24.43 -7.47
C GLY A 109 -10.11 23.48 -6.36
N ASP A 110 -9.77 24.05 -5.21
CA ASP A 110 -9.16 23.37 -4.06
C ASP A 110 -9.89 22.10 -3.65
N GLU A 111 -11.22 22.15 -3.61
CA GLU A 111 -12.05 20.99 -3.28
C GLU A 111 -11.86 19.84 -4.28
N GLN A 112 -11.81 20.12 -5.59
CA GLN A 112 -11.60 19.05 -6.57
C GLN A 112 -10.19 18.46 -6.48
N PHE A 113 -9.18 19.27 -6.16
CA PHE A 113 -7.82 18.78 -5.91
C PHE A 113 -7.74 17.92 -4.66
N HIS A 114 -8.39 18.34 -3.57
CA HIS A 114 -8.44 17.57 -2.32
C HIS A 114 -9.12 16.21 -2.55
N GLN A 115 -10.32 16.20 -3.14
CA GLN A 115 -11.06 14.97 -3.42
C GLN A 115 -10.36 14.05 -4.44
N ALA A 116 -9.47 14.58 -5.28
CA ALA A 116 -8.69 13.77 -6.21
C ALA A 116 -7.48 13.08 -5.56
N ALA A 117 -7.14 13.45 -4.32
CA ALA A 117 -6.03 12.92 -3.53
C ALA A 117 -6.46 11.97 -2.40
N LEU A 118 -7.77 11.83 -2.15
CA LEU A 118 -8.36 10.86 -1.24
C LEU A 118 -8.71 9.56 -1.98
#